data_AF-A0A0B6X268-F1
#
_entry.id   AF-A0A0B6X268-F1
#
_cell.length_a   1.000
_cell.length_b   1.000
_cell.length_c   1.000
_cell.angle_alpha   90.00
_cell.angle_beta   90.00
_cell.angle_gamma   90.00
#
_symmetry.space_group_name_H-M   'P 1'
#
loop_
_entity.id
_entity.type
_entity.pdbx_description
1 polymer ?
#
loop_
_entity_poly.entity_id
_entity_poly.type
_entity_poly.pdbx_seq_one_letter_code
_entity_poly.pdbx_strand_id
1 'polypeptide(L)'
;MISDQNGGGRVDWGSEREIGELRALIKQQGERMEEIVAIVARVRHEVNNPLAGVIGQAQLLLRDELSPKQRQRVETIERLAKRIKEILGELNMVRLD
;
A
#
# COMPACT_ATOMS: atom_id res chain seq x y z
N MET A 1 -51.82 -45.82 1.31
CA MET A 1 -52.31 -44.48 1.72
C MET A 1 -51.85 -44.22 3.14
N ILE A 2 -50.74 -43.51 3.30
CA ILE A 2 -50.57 -42.48 4.34
C ILE A 2 -49.81 -41.37 3.63
N SER A 3 -50.55 -40.33 3.32
CA SER A 3 -50.08 -39.11 2.68
C SER A 3 -49.49 -38.24 3.78
N ASP A 4 -48.19 -37.99 3.77
CA ASP A 4 -47.64 -36.84 4.50
C ASP A 4 -47.34 -35.74 3.49
N GLN A 5 -48.16 -34.70 3.58
CA GLN A 5 -48.18 -33.50 2.77
C GLN A 5 -47.58 -32.42 3.65
N ASN A 6 -46.28 -32.13 3.52
CA ASN A 6 -45.78 -30.83 3.98
C ASN A 6 -44.44 -30.45 3.33
N GLY A 7 -44.51 -29.67 2.25
CA GLY A 7 -43.80 -28.39 2.10
C GLY A 7 -42.29 -28.27 2.32
N GLY A 8 -41.52 -29.35 2.38
CA GLY A 8 -40.06 -29.27 2.48
C GLY A 8 -39.45 -28.81 1.15
N GLY A 9 -39.34 -27.50 0.95
CA GLY A 9 -38.57 -26.94 -0.15
C GLY A 9 -37.20 -27.63 -0.19
N ARG A 10 -36.82 -28.15 -1.36
CA ARG A 10 -35.48 -28.71 -1.57
C ARG A 10 -34.49 -27.62 -1.22
N VAL A 11 -33.94 -27.66 0.00
CA VAL A 11 -32.83 -26.79 0.40
C VAL A 11 -31.69 -27.20 -0.51
N ASP A 12 -31.31 -26.30 -1.39
CA ASP A 12 -30.19 -26.50 -2.29
C ASP A 12 -28.88 -26.33 -1.50
N TRP A 13 -28.53 -27.38 -0.76
CA TRP A 13 -27.30 -27.44 0.03
C TRP A 13 -26.03 -27.26 -0.82
N GLY A 14 -26.14 -27.46 -2.14
CA GLY A 14 -25.06 -27.19 -3.09
C GLY A 14 -24.76 -25.70 -3.19
N SER A 15 -25.78 -24.85 -3.37
CA SER A 15 -25.58 -23.40 -3.51
C SER A 15 -25.18 -22.72 -2.20
N GLU A 16 -25.71 -23.16 -1.05
CA GLU A 16 -25.30 -22.60 0.25
C GLU A 16 -23.81 -22.85 0.55
N ARG A 17 -23.32 -24.05 0.22
CA ARG A 17 -21.91 -24.40 0.38
C ARG A 17 -21.02 -23.63 -0.58
N GLU A 18 -21.40 -23.54 -1.85
CA GLU A 18 -20.65 -22.79 -2.87
C GLU A 18 -20.57 -21.30 -2.52
N ILE A 19 -21.67 -20.70 -2.05
CA ILE A 19 -21.70 -19.31 -1.57
C ILE A 19 -20.78 -19.13 -0.34
N GLY A 20 -20.76 -20.11 0.58
CA GLY A 20 -19.86 -20.09 1.73
C GLY A 20 -18.38 -20.14 1.34
N GLU A 21 -18.03 -21.00 0.39
CA GLU A 21 -16.67 -21.14 -0.14
C GLU A 21 -16.23 -19.86 -0.88
N LEU A 22 -17.10 -19.27 -1.70
CA LEU A 22 -16.84 -17.98 -2.37
C LEU A 22 -16.63 -16.84 -1.37
N ARG A 23 -17.45 -16.75 -0.31
CA ARG A 23 -17.29 -15.74 0.75
C ARG A 23 -15.96 -15.90 1.49
N ALA A 24 -15.57 -17.14 1.82
CA ALA A 24 -14.30 -17.41 2.45
C ALA A 24 -13.12 -17.01 1.55
N LEU A 25 -13.21 -17.28 0.24
CA LEU A 25 -12.20 -16.86 -0.72
C LEU A 25 -12.09 -15.34 -0.82
N ILE A 26 -13.20 -14.61 -0.94
CA ILE A 26 -13.22 -13.14 -0.96
C ILE A 26 -12.59 -12.58 0.32
N LYS A 27 -12.94 -13.14 1.49
CA LYS A 27 -12.36 -12.73 2.78
C LYS A 27 -10.84 -12.91 2.79
N GLN A 28 -10.36 -14.07 2.33
CA GLN A 28 -8.92 -14.36 2.28
C GLN A 28 -8.18 -13.42 1.31
N GLN A 29 -8.78 -13.08 0.16
CA GLN A 29 -8.18 -12.09 -0.75
C GLN A 29 -8.15 -10.69 -0.12
N GLY A 30 -9.18 -10.31 0.63
CA GLY A 30 -9.22 -9.06 1.39
C GLY A 30 -8.10 -8.98 2.42
N GLU A 31 -7.96 -10.01 3.27
CA GLU A 31 -6.88 -10.11 4.27
C GLU A 31 -5.49 -10.01 3.62
N ARG A 32 -5.29 -10.72 2.49
CA ARG A 32 -4.03 -10.65 1.76
C ARG A 32 -3.75 -9.25 1.18
N MET A 33 -4.78 -8.53 0.75
CA MET A 33 -4.62 -7.16 0.27
C MET A 33 -4.29 -6.21 1.42
N GLU A 34 -4.92 -6.36 2.58
CA GLU A 34 -4.61 -5.58 3.79
C GLU A 34 -3.14 -5.76 4.22
N GLU A 35 -2.62 -6.99 4.17
CA GLU A 35 -1.21 -7.26 4.43
C GLU A 35 -0.29 -6.53 3.44
N ILE A 36 -0.61 -6.56 2.14
CA ILE A 36 0.15 -5.85 1.11
C ILE A 36 0.14 -4.34 1.36
N VAL A 37 -1.03 -3.77 1.68
CA VAL A 37 -1.19 -2.34 2.00
C VAL A 37 -0.32 -1.97 3.21
N ALA A 38 -0.34 -2.79 4.26
CA ALA A 38 0.48 -2.57 5.46
C ALA A 38 1.98 -2.60 5.14
N ILE A 39 2.44 -3.55 4.31
CA ILE A 39 3.82 -3.63 3.87
C ILE A 39 4.23 -2.38 3.08
N VAL A 40 3.40 -1.96 2.11
CA VAL A 40 3.67 -0.76 1.30
C VAL A 40 3.77 0.49 2.18
N ALA A 41 2.84 0.64 3.14
CA ALA A 41 2.87 1.76 4.08
C ALA A 41 4.16 1.75 4.92
N ARG A 42 4.56 0.58 5.44
CA ARG A 42 5.80 0.43 6.22
C ARG A 42 7.02 0.80 5.39
N VAL A 43 7.15 0.26 4.19
CA VAL A 43 8.27 0.57 3.28
C VAL A 43 8.34 2.07 3.00
N ARG A 44 7.20 2.72 2.73
CA ARG A 44 7.15 4.17 2.52
C ARG A 44 7.69 4.93 3.73
N HIS A 45 7.27 4.56 4.94
CA HIS A 45 7.77 5.20 6.16
C HIS A 45 9.28 4.99 6.35
N GLU A 46 9.75 3.75 6.18
CA GLU A 46 11.17 3.42 6.35
C GLU A 46 12.08 4.10 5.31
N VAL A 47 11.59 4.34 4.08
CA VAL A 47 12.34 5.07 3.04
C VAL A 47 12.26 6.59 3.21
N ASN A 48 11.11 7.13 3.61
CA ASN A 48 10.96 8.57 3.83
C ASN A 48 11.89 9.11 4.92
N ASN A 49 12.19 8.31 5.95
CA ASN A 49 13.08 8.69 7.04
C ASN A 49 14.52 9.03 6.58
N PRO A 50 15.28 8.13 5.94
CA PRO A 50 16.60 8.46 5.42
C PRO A 50 16.53 9.51 4.30
N LEU A 51 15.46 9.54 3.50
CA LEU A 51 15.29 10.54 2.44
C LEU A 51 15.15 11.97 3.00
N ALA A 52 14.42 12.14 4.09
CA ALA A 52 14.35 13.40 4.82
C ALA A 52 15.74 13.83 5.34
N GLY A 53 16.54 12.86 5.82
CA GLY A 53 17.93 13.09 6.20
C GLY A 53 18.79 13.56 5.02
N VAL A 54 18.72 12.89 3.86
CA VAL A 54 19.46 13.27 2.65
C VAL A 54 19.09 14.68 2.18
N ILE A 55 17.79 15.00 2.14
CA ILE A 55 17.31 16.35 1.78
C ILE A 55 17.84 17.38 2.77
N GLY A 56 17.73 17.11 4.07
CA GLY A 56 18.23 18.01 5.12
C GLY A 56 19.74 18.25 5.01
N GLN A 57 20.53 17.21 4.78
CA GLN A 57 21.98 17.33 4.60
C GLN A 57 22.34 18.13 3.34
N ALA A 58 21.65 17.86 2.22
CA ALA A 58 21.85 18.65 1.00
C ALA A 58 21.50 20.14 1.24
N GLN A 59 20.43 20.42 1.96
CA GLN A 59 20.02 21.78 2.33
C GLN A 59 21.02 22.48 3.25
N LEU A 60 21.62 21.76 4.21
CA LEU A 60 22.68 22.30 5.06
C LEU A 60 23.93 22.63 4.23
N LEU A 61 24.38 21.71 3.37
CA LEU A 61 25.54 21.93 2.49
C LEU A 61 25.34 23.13 1.54
N LEU A 62 24.12 23.38 1.06
CA LEU A 62 23.84 24.53 0.19
C LEU A 62 24.01 25.89 0.88
N ARG A 63 24.05 25.91 2.22
CA ARG A 63 24.32 27.10 3.05
C ARG A 63 25.82 27.38 3.22
N ASP A 64 26.67 26.41 2.94
CA ASP A 64 28.13 26.57 3.02
C ASP A 64 28.71 27.24 1.76
N GLU A 65 29.97 27.68 1.86
CA GLU A 65 30.75 28.10 0.71
C GLU A 65 31.12 26.88 -0.15
N LEU A 66 30.55 26.83 -1.36
CA LEU A 66 30.77 25.76 -2.32
C LEU A 66 31.29 26.35 -3.63
N SER A 67 32.21 25.66 -4.28
CA SER A 67 32.53 25.95 -5.68
C SER A 67 31.28 25.77 -6.56
N PRO A 68 31.18 26.43 -7.73
CA PRO A 68 30.04 26.29 -8.62
C PRO A 68 29.70 24.83 -8.96
N LYS A 69 30.73 24.00 -9.19
CA LYS A 69 30.57 22.57 -9.48
C LYS A 69 30.03 21.78 -8.29
N GLN A 70 30.47 22.09 -7.07
CA GLN A 70 29.94 21.44 -5.86
C GLN A 70 28.48 21.83 -5.64
N ARG A 71 28.15 23.12 -5.74
CA ARG A 71 26.77 23.62 -5.60
C ARG A 71 25.82 22.90 -6.56
N GLN A 72 26.18 22.82 -7.84
CA GLN A 72 25.35 22.13 -8.85
C GLN A 72 25.13 20.64 -8.53
N ARG A 73 26.14 19.96 -7.96
CA ARG A 73 26.01 18.56 -7.52
C ARG A 73 25.06 18.44 -6.33
N VAL A 74 25.16 19.33 -5.34
CA VAL A 74 24.29 19.31 -4.16
C VAL A 74 22.83 19.64 -4.52
N GLU A 75 22.61 20.62 -5.40
CA GLU A 75 21.27 20.92 -5.95
C GLU A 75 20.69 19.72 -6.71
N THR A 76 21.52 18.99 -7.46
CA THR A 76 21.10 17.76 -8.14
C THR A 76 20.69 16.68 -7.15
N ILE A 77 21.47 16.48 -6.07
CA ILE A 77 21.13 15.54 -4.99
C ILE A 77 19.81 15.93 -4.33
N GLU A 78 19.63 17.20 -3.97
CA GLU A 78 18.40 17.68 -3.32
C GLU A 78 17.18 17.46 -4.23
N ARG A 79 17.29 17.81 -5.52
CA ARG A 79 16.22 17.63 -6.51
C ARG A 79 15.84 16.16 -6.70
N LEU A 80 16.83 15.27 -6.83
CA LEU A 80 16.57 13.83 -7.00
C LEU A 80 15.95 13.24 -5.73
N ALA A 81 16.41 13.62 -4.54
CA ALA A 81 15.84 13.17 -3.29
C ALA A 81 14.38 13.65 -3.12
N LYS A 82 14.09 14.91 -3.47
CA LYS A 82 12.70 15.42 -3.50
C LYS A 82 11.83 14.66 -4.50
N ARG A 83 12.36 14.33 -5.69
CA ARG A 83 11.63 13.55 -6.70
C ARG A 83 11.27 12.14 -6.20
N ILE A 84 12.19 11.47 -5.48
CA ILE A 84 11.89 10.18 -4.86
C ILE A 84 10.76 10.32 -3.83
N LYS A 85 10.76 11.40 -3.04
CA LYS A 85 9.72 11.66 -2.04
C LYS A 85 8.34 11.85 -2.69
N GLU A 86 8.28 12.54 -3.81
CA GLU A 86 7.05 12.70 -4.60
C GLU A 86 6.51 11.35 -5.08
N ILE A 87 7.37 10.52 -5.71
CA ILE A 87 6.99 9.19 -6.21
C ILE A 87 6.47 8.29 -5.06
N LEU A 88 7.14 8.32 -3.90
CA LEU A 88 6.67 7.60 -2.71
C LEU A 88 5.36 8.17 -2.14
N GLY A 89 5.08 9.45 -2.37
CA GLY A 89 3.81 10.09 -2.04
C GLY A 89 2.67 9.65 -2.95
N GLU A 90 2.92 9.34 -4.21
CA GLU A 90 1.92 8.79 -5.14
C GLU A 90 1.42 7.40 -4.71
N LEU A 91 2.24 6.63 -3.96
CA LEU A 91 1.83 5.37 -3.34
C LEU A 91 0.74 5.53 -2.26
N ASN A 92 0.38 6.76 -1.86
CA ASN A 92 -0.71 7.02 -0.92
C ASN A 92 -2.10 6.60 -1.46
N MET A 93 -2.24 6.33 -2.75
CA MET A 93 -3.49 5.83 -3.35
C MET A 93 -3.83 4.38 -2.97
N VAL A 94 -2.91 3.67 -2.31
CA VAL A 94 -3.16 2.33 -1.76
C VAL A 94 -3.56 2.47 -0.29
N ARG A 95 -4.75 3.03 -0.05
CA ARG A 95 -5.47 2.87 1.21
C ARG A 95 -6.77 2.14 0.87
N LEU A 96 -7.06 1.08 1.63
CA LEU A 96 -8.38 0.50 1.66
C LEU A 96 -9.17 1.35 2.66
N ASP A 97 -9.97 2.27 2.16
CA ASP A 97 -11.03 2.96 2.91
C ASP A 97 -12.26 2.06 3.13
#